data_AF-A0A365H507-F1
#
_entry.id   AF-A0A365H507-F1
#
_cell.length_a   1.000
_cell.length_b   1.000
_cell.length_c   1.000
_cell.angle_alpha   90.00
_cell.angle_beta   90.00
_cell.angle_gamma   90.00
#
_symmetry.space_group_name_H-M   'P 1'
#
loop_
_entity.id
_entity.type
_entity.pdbx_description
1 polymer ?
#
loop_
_entity_poly.entity_id
_entity_poly.type
_entity_poly.pdbx_seq_one_letter_code
_entity_poly.pdbx_strand_id
1 'polypeptide(L)'
;MVNDLPSVPGSEDLPDGPAAQDRPRAGVQPAGTCALDGCKLPVPSGRRGRPAKYCSKAHADQASRERRAADVAAVEEPLRQAEALAQTVPAAIAGLQEYLERLQVLLAQAQDGALNRVNRAEAEARTARQAAADADARAEAAERARTEAEQATADARRARTEAERAATAARAATEQARADATTAIEAHRQAREAARQAQTTAESARDATTAELRQTRQAHENELGRLHDAARAQTDQVERLRADLTRAQDALTTAREALAAAGGETRAQQMRAEAAERAAATAQRAQSAAADRVQELGGQAAALQAGLDRAGRDLAEARATLASTQALRSHLEADLNAARADAAAQRERAARAEQDLAAASTPAGTSVASASGDPGGDGQVGPPPS
;
A
#
# COMPACT_ATOMS: atom_id res chain seq x y z
N MET A 1 32.14 -84.00 43.33
CA MET A 1 32.99 -85.18 43.07
C MET A 1 33.88 -85.42 44.28
N VAL A 2 33.50 -86.32 45.17
CA VAL A 2 34.39 -87.02 46.13
C VAL A 2 33.79 -88.42 46.28
N ASN A 3 34.61 -89.46 46.16
CA ASN A 3 34.23 -90.83 46.54
C ASN A 3 34.67 -91.07 47.99
N ASP A 4 34.00 -91.95 48.72
CA ASP A 4 34.71 -92.86 49.62
C ASP A 4 33.91 -94.14 49.91
N LEU A 5 34.60 -95.18 50.39
CA LEU A 5 34.11 -96.55 50.52
C LEU A 5 33.91 -96.98 51.99
N PRO A 6 33.08 -98.00 52.27
CA PRO A 6 32.94 -98.60 53.61
C PRO A 6 34.11 -99.55 53.95
N SER A 7 34.27 -99.87 55.24
CA SER A 7 35.33 -100.77 55.75
C SER A 7 34.84 -101.67 56.89
N VAL A 8 35.35 -102.91 56.97
CA VAL A 8 34.95 -103.97 57.93
C VAL A 8 36.14 -104.91 58.24
N PRO A 9 36.41 -105.20 59.53
CA PRO A 9 36.70 -106.58 60.00
C PRO A 9 36.04 -106.85 61.39
N GLY A 10 36.02 -108.05 62.01
CA GLY A 10 36.48 -109.41 61.64
C GLY A 10 36.44 -110.36 62.87
N SER A 11 36.63 -111.68 62.64
CA SER A 11 37.31 -112.73 63.48
C SER A 11 37.41 -112.68 65.03
N GLU A 12 37.34 -113.77 65.82
CA GLU A 12 36.80 -115.16 65.68
C GLU A 12 36.94 -115.95 67.04
N ASP A 13 37.08 -117.28 67.02
CA ASP A 13 37.62 -118.22 68.06
C ASP A 13 36.77 -118.79 69.26
N LEU A 14 36.94 -120.12 69.45
CA LEU A 14 36.51 -121.08 70.50
C LEU A 14 37.26 -122.42 70.25
N PRO A 15 37.22 -123.48 71.10
CA PRO A 15 37.31 -123.64 72.56
C PRO A 15 38.41 -124.69 72.95
N ASP A 16 38.50 -125.19 74.20
CA ASP A 16 38.68 -126.66 74.48
C ASP A 16 38.57 -127.10 75.97
N GLY A 17 38.56 -128.43 76.26
CA GLY A 17 38.44 -129.02 77.61
C GLY A 17 39.16 -130.38 77.88
N PRO A 18 39.09 -130.98 79.11
CA PRO A 18 40.05 -132.01 79.58
C PRO A 18 39.49 -133.41 79.97
N ALA A 19 40.38 -134.43 80.07
CA ALA A 19 40.12 -135.80 80.58
C ALA A 19 41.38 -136.42 81.26
N ALA A 20 41.32 -136.96 82.50
CA ALA A 20 41.08 -138.38 82.92
C ALA A 20 42.23 -139.37 82.59
N GLN A 21 43.00 -139.95 83.54
CA GLN A 21 42.76 -140.88 84.69
C GLN A 21 42.65 -142.38 84.33
N ASP A 22 43.36 -143.25 85.08
CA ASP A 22 43.51 -144.71 84.85
C ASP A 22 43.69 -145.52 86.17
N ARG A 23 43.50 -146.85 86.19
CA ARG A 23 43.55 -147.73 87.39
C ARG A 23 44.05 -149.19 87.15
N PRO A 24 44.67 -149.86 88.16
CA PRO A 24 45.37 -151.16 88.01
C PRO A 24 44.55 -152.43 88.41
N ARG A 25 45.19 -153.61 88.31
CA ARG A 25 44.56 -154.95 88.31
C ARG A 25 45.26 -155.99 89.23
N ALA A 26 44.54 -157.06 89.61
CA ALA A 26 45.03 -158.26 90.32
C ALA A 26 44.29 -159.52 89.79
N GLY A 27 44.57 -160.78 90.18
CA GLY A 27 45.50 -161.37 91.17
C GLY A 27 45.53 -162.92 91.04
N VAL A 28 46.19 -163.66 91.95
CA VAL A 28 46.36 -165.14 91.86
C VAL A 28 46.18 -165.86 93.21
N GLN A 29 45.57 -167.06 93.20
CA GLN A 29 45.36 -167.93 94.38
C GLN A 29 46.19 -169.25 94.34
N PRO A 30 46.50 -169.88 95.49
CA PRO A 30 47.33 -171.08 95.60
C PRO A 30 46.57 -172.41 95.32
N ALA A 31 47.32 -173.50 95.13
CA ALA A 31 46.79 -174.81 94.72
C ALA A 31 46.62 -175.81 95.88
N GLY A 32 45.53 -176.61 95.84
CA GLY A 32 45.32 -177.77 96.71
C GLY A 32 43.86 -178.25 96.80
N THR A 33 42.92 -177.31 96.74
CA THR A 33 41.47 -177.56 96.72
C THR A 33 40.92 -177.76 95.29
N CYS A 34 39.70 -178.27 95.20
CA CYS A 34 38.92 -178.27 93.96
C CYS A 34 38.74 -176.85 93.41
N ALA A 35 39.11 -176.60 92.15
CA ALA A 35 39.09 -175.29 91.50
C ALA A 35 37.68 -174.86 90.99
N LEU A 36 36.66 -175.17 91.80
CA LEU A 36 35.26 -174.75 91.68
C LEU A 36 34.98 -173.88 92.90
N ASP A 37 34.47 -172.66 92.71
CA ASP A 37 34.28 -171.73 93.83
C ASP A 37 33.34 -172.31 94.90
N GLY A 38 33.72 -172.11 96.16
CA GLY A 38 33.07 -172.72 97.32
C GLY A 38 33.45 -174.20 97.61
N CYS A 39 34.07 -174.93 96.67
CA CYS A 39 34.36 -176.36 96.87
C CYS A 39 35.67 -176.63 97.62
N LYS A 40 35.57 -176.94 98.93
CA LYS A 40 36.72 -177.19 99.81
C LYS A 40 37.27 -178.63 99.79
N LEU A 41 36.74 -179.51 98.94
CA LEU A 41 37.19 -180.91 98.88
C LEU A 41 38.60 -181.04 98.27
N PRO A 42 39.50 -181.85 98.87
CA PRO A 42 40.82 -182.10 98.31
C PRO A 42 40.72 -182.92 97.02
N VAL A 43 41.64 -182.68 96.08
CA VAL A 43 41.65 -183.40 94.81
C VAL A 43 42.44 -184.72 94.95
N PRO A 44 41.90 -185.88 94.55
CA PRO A 44 42.56 -187.17 94.76
C PRO A 44 43.86 -187.33 93.96
N SER A 45 44.93 -187.78 94.64
CA SER A 45 46.30 -187.85 94.14
C SER A 45 46.59 -189.11 93.30
N GLY A 46 45.86 -189.27 92.19
CA GLY A 46 46.07 -190.36 91.23
C GLY A 46 47.50 -190.37 90.65
N ARG A 47 48.22 -191.49 90.76
CA ARG A 47 49.57 -191.64 90.20
C ARG A 47 49.51 -191.90 88.68
N ARG A 48 50.37 -191.20 87.93
CA ARG A 48 50.51 -191.22 86.45
C ARG A 48 49.31 -190.64 85.68
N GLY A 49 49.20 -189.31 85.70
CA GLY A 49 48.32 -188.51 84.85
C GLY A 49 48.52 -187.02 85.10
N ARG A 50 48.03 -186.15 84.21
CA ARG A 50 47.97 -184.70 84.47
C ARG A 50 47.11 -184.47 85.72
N PRO A 51 47.55 -183.69 86.72
CA PRO A 51 46.80 -183.53 87.97
C PRO A 51 45.40 -182.98 87.68
N ALA A 52 44.38 -183.62 88.26
CA ALA A 52 43.02 -183.12 88.17
C ALA A 52 42.93 -181.74 88.85
N LYS A 53 42.08 -180.86 88.31
CA LYS A 53 41.76 -179.56 88.94
C LYS A 53 40.51 -179.62 89.83
N TYR A 54 39.80 -180.74 89.83
CA TYR A 54 38.48 -180.89 90.41
C TYR A 54 38.39 -182.22 91.15
N CYS A 55 37.76 -182.25 92.33
CA CYS A 55 37.63 -183.47 93.12
C CYS A 55 36.65 -184.50 92.51
N SER A 56 35.83 -184.09 91.54
CA SER A 56 34.92 -184.95 90.78
C SER A 56 34.76 -184.44 89.34
N LYS A 57 34.30 -185.32 88.42
CA LYS A 57 33.90 -184.91 87.07
C LYS A 57 32.78 -183.86 87.11
N ALA A 58 31.79 -184.05 87.99
CA ALA A 58 30.67 -183.13 88.14
C ALA A 58 31.13 -181.69 88.45
N HIS A 59 32.17 -181.50 89.26
CA HIS A 59 32.70 -180.17 89.56
C HIS A 59 33.52 -179.57 88.42
N ALA A 60 34.15 -180.40 87.56
CA ALA A 60 34.75 -179.93 86.32
C ALA A 60 33.70 -179.44 85.32
N ASP A 61 32.59 -180.19 85.19
CA ASP A 61 31.45 -179.83 84.34
C ASP A 61 30.72 -178.57 84.87
N GLN A 62 30.51 -178.47 86.19
CA GLN A 62 29.96 -177.27 86.87
C GLN A 62 30.84 -176.03 86.61
N ALA A 63 32.15 -176.11 86.89
CA ALA A 63 33.08 -175.01 86.64
C ALA A 63 33.29 -174.70 85.14
N SER A 64 32.76 -175.53 84.23
CA SER A 64 32.68 -175.26 82.79
C SER A 64 31.36 -174.58 82.39
N ARG A 65 30.29 -174.77 83.16
CA ARG A 65 29.02 -174.04 83.02
C ARG A 65 29.13 -172.64 83.59
N GLU A 66 29.68 -172.50 84.80
CA GLU A 66 29.81 -171.21 85.48
C GLU A 66 30.71 -170.22 84.73
N ARG A 67 31.85 -170.69 84.19
CA ARG A 67 32.67 -169.85 83.29
C ARG A 67 31.91 -169.45 82.04
N ARG A 68 31.22 -170.38 81.36
CA ARG A 68 30.41 -170.03 80.18
C ARG A 68 29.27 -169.07 80.50
N ALA A 69 28.68 -169.13 81.69
CA ALA A 69 27.70 -168.14 82.15
C ALA A 69 28.34 -166.77 82.42
N ALA A 70 29.54 -166.72 83.02
CA ALA A 70 30.28 -165.48 83.24
C ALA A 70 30.79 -164.86 81.92
N ASP A 71 31.29 -165.68 80.99
CA ASP A 71 31.73 -165.26 79.65
C ASP A 71 30.56 -164.69 78.83
N VAL A 72 29.35 -165.27 78.97
CA VAL A 72 28.12 -164.72 78.38
C VAL A 72 27.71 -163.42 79.06
N ALA A 73 27.64 -163.37 80.40
CA ALA A 73 27.23 -162.16 81.12
C ALA A 73 28.18 -160.96 80.87
N ALA A 74 29.48 -161.21 80.72
CA ALA A 74 30.49 -160.20 80.39
C ALA A 74 30.36 -159.61 78.98
N VAL A 75 29.53 -160.22 78.11
CA VAL A 75 29.24 -159.75 76.74
C VAL A 75 27.78 -159.29 76.61
N GLU A 76 26.84 -159.99 77.25
CA GLU A 76 25.40 -159.67 77.19
C GLU A 76 25.04 -158.37 77.92
N GLU A 77 25.67 -158.09 79.07
CA GLU A 77 25.42 -156.84 79.80
C GLU A 77 25.88 -155.58 79.03
N PRO A 78 27.13 -155.50 78.50
CA PRO A 78 27.51 -154.36 77.67
C PRO A 78 26.76 -154.32 76.33
N LEU A 79 26.31 -155.46 75.78
CA LEU A 79 25.41 -155.46 74.62
C LEU A 79 24.04 -154.86 74.96
N ARG A 80 23.43 -155.20 76.09
CA ARG A 80 22.15 -154.59 76.53
C ARG A 80 22.29 -153.10 76.82
N GLN A 81 23.42 -152.66 77.38
CA GLN A 81 23.69 -151.24 77.58
C GLN A 81 23.90 -150.50 76.24
N ALA A 82 24.62 -151.11 75.29
CA ALA A 82 24.75 -150.59 73.94
C ALA A 82 23.41 -150.58 73.17
N GLU A 83 22.54 -151.58 73.38
CA GLU A 83 21.22 -151.67 72.77
C GLU A 83 20.24 -150.64 73.38
N ALA A 84 20.24 -150.46 74.70
CA ALA A 84 19.47 -149.40 75.35
C ALA A 84 19.92 -147.99 74.90
N LEU A 85 21.23 -147.78 74.70
CA LEU A 85 21.75 -146.57 74.06
C LEU A 85 21.31 -146.48 72.58
N ALA A 86 21.39 -147.56 71.80
CA ALA A 86 20.94 -147.59 70.41
C ALA A 86 19.43 -147.39 70.23
N GLN A 87 18.61 -147.65 71.26
CA GLN A 87 17.17 -147.36 71.28
C GLN A 87 16.87 -145.92 71.73
N THR A 88 17.66 -145.34 72.64
CA THR A 88 17.43 -143.99 73.19
C THR A 88 18.09 -142.87 72.37
N VAL A 89 19.27 -143.11 71.81
CA VAL A 89 20.01 -142.12 71.01
C VAL A 89 19.24 -141.67 69.76
N PRO A 90 18.59 -142.54 68.96
CA PRO A 90 17.77 -142.09 67.82
C PRO A 90 16.60 -141.21 68.24
N ALA A 91 15.96 -141.48 69.38
CA ALA A 91 14.88 -140.65 69.91
C ALA A 91 15.39 -139.27 70.39
N ALA A 92 16.56 -139.23 71.03
CA ALA A 92 17.22 -137.98 71.40
C ALA A 92 17.67 -137.16 70.17
N ILE A 93 18.20 -137.83 69.13
CA ILE A 93 18.56 -137.21 67.85
C ILE A 93 17.31 -136.65 67.16
N ALA A 94 16.21 -137.42 67.08
CA ALA A 94 14.96 -136.95 66.50
C ALA A 94 14.37 -135.74 67.25
N GLY A 95 14.42 -135.73 68.59
CA GLY A 95 14.00 -134.58 69.39
C GLY A 95 14.89 -133.34 69.21
N LEU A 96 16.20 -133.54 69.03
CA LEU A 96 17.14 -132.46 68.67
C LEU A 96 16.93 -131.95 67.24
N GLN A 97 16.64 -132.83 66.28
CA GLN A 97 16.29 -132.47 64.91
C GLN A 97 15.00 -131.65 64.87
N GLU A 98 13.93 -132.10 65.53
CA GLU A 98 12.68 -131.35 65.63
C GLU A 98 12.88 -129.99 66.33
N TYR A 99 13.70 -129.93 67.38
CA TYR A 99 14.03 -128.66 68.04
C TYR A 99 14.83 -127.72 67.13
N LEU A 100 15.78 -128.24 66.36
CA LEU A 100 16.56 -127.46 65.38
C LEU A 100 15.69 -126.99 64.21
N GLU A 101 14.77 -127.82 63.70
CA GLU A 101 13.80 -127.43 62.68
C GLU A 101 12.86 -126.33 63.20
N ARG A 102 12.32 -126.49 64.42
CA ARG A 102 11.51 -125.44 65.08
C ARG A 102 12.30 -124.14 65.27
N LEU A 103 13.58 -124.21 65.64
CA LEU A 103 14.45 -123.03 65.74
C LEU A 103 14.74 -122.41 64.37
N GLN A 104 14.96 -123.20 63.32
CA GLN A 104 15.16 -122.70 61.96
C GLN A 104 13.90 -122.00 61.44
N VAL A 105 12.71 -122.56 61.68
CA VAL A 105 11.42 -121.94 61.33
C VAL A 105 11.21 -120.62 62.10
N LEU A 106 11.49 -120.59 63.41
CA LEU A 106 11.39 -119.35 64.20
C LEU A 106 12.42 -118.30 63.76
N LEU A 107 13.64 -118.71 63.41
CA LEU A 107 14.68 -117.82 62.91
C LEU A 107 14.31 -117.26 61.53
N ALA A 108 13.79 -118.08 60.61
CA ALA A 108 13.29 -117.64 59.32
C ALA A 108 12.14 -116.64 59.48
N GLN A 109 11.14 -116.95 60.32
CA GLN A 109 10.04 -116.03 60.63
C GLN A 109 10.53 -114.71 61.26
N ALA A 110 11.57 -114.76 62.10
CA ALA A 110 12.19 -113.56 62.67
C ALA A 110 12.96 -112.73 61.63
N GLN A 111 13.68 -113.40 60.71
CA GLN A 111 14.38 -112.77 59.58
C GLN A 111 13.40 -112.14 58.60
N ASP A 112 12.39 -112.89 58.14
CA ASP A 112 11.31 -112.37 57.29
C ASP A 112 10.56 -111.22 57.97
N GLY A 113 10.26 -111.34 59.26
CA GLY A 113 9.64 -110.27 60.04
C GLY A 113 10.52 -109.02 60.15
N ALA A 114 11.85 -109.18 60.23
CA ALA A 114 12.79 -108.06 60.23
C ALA A 114 12.93 -107.42 58.84
N LEU A 115 13.12 -108.23 57.80
CA LEU A 115 13.20 -107.78 56.40
C LEU A 115 11.93 -107.06 55.97
N ASN A 116 10.74 -107.56 56.32
CA ASN A 116 9.48 -106.88 56.03
C ASN A 116 9.35 -105.54 56.78
N ARG A 117 9.85 -105.42 58.02
CA ARG A 117 9.91 -104.13 58.72
C ARG A 117 10.90 -103.15 58.06
N VAL A 118 12.07 -103.61 57.62
CA VAL A 118 13.05 -102.79 56.90
C VAL A 118 12.49 -102.34 55.54
N ASN A 119 11.98 -103.26 54.73
CA ASN A 119 11.36 -102.96 53.43
C ASN A 119 10.20 -101.97 53.57
N ARG A 120 9.37 -102.10 54.62
CA ARG A 120 8.31 -101.13 54.92
C ARG A 120 8.87 -99.76 55.31
N ALA A 121 9.83 -99.71 56.24
CA ALA A 121 10.44 -98.46 56.66
C ALA A 121 11.19 -97.74 55.52
N GLU A 122 11.80 -98.50 54.61
CA GLU A 122 12.38 -97.97 53.37
C GLU A 122 11.32 -97.42 52.43
N ALA A 123 10.19 -98.12 52.24
CA ALA A 123 9.08 -97.62 51.42
C ALA A 123 8.50 -96.33 51.99
N GLU A 124 8.25 -96.27 53.31
CA GLU A 124 7.81 -95.07 54.03
C GLU A 124 8.83 -93.93 53.96
N ALA A 125 10.14 -94.23 54.06
CA ALA A 125 11.19 -93.23 53.90
C ALA A 125 11.31 -92.70 52.45
N ARG A 126 11.08 -93.55 51.44
CA ARG A 126 11.06 -93.16 50.03
C ARG A 126 9.86 -92.26 49.74
N THR A 127 8.66 -92.60 50.19
CA THR A 127 7.47 -91.75 50.01
C THR A 127 7.56 -90.44 50.80
N ALA A 128 8.14 -90.44 52.00
CA ALA A 128 8.41 -89.22 52.76
C ALA A 128 9.40 -88.28 52.04
N ARG A 129 10.49 -88.82 51.47
CA ARG A 129 11.46 -88.03 50.68
C ARG A 129 10.83 -87.47 49.40
N GLN A 130 9.98 -88.24 48.72
CA GLN A 130 9.26 -87.77 47.54
C GLN A 130 8.26 -86.66 47.92
N ALA A 131 7.47 -86.85 48.98
CA ALA A 131 6.51 -85.86 49.45
C ALA A 131 7.18 -84.54 49.90
N ALA A 132 8.40 -84.61 50.45
CA ALA A 132 9.24 -83.44 50.73
C ALA A 132 9.69 -82.74 49.44
N ALA A 133 10.28 -83.46 48.48
CA ALA A 133 10.70 -82.90 47.20
C ALA A 133 9.52 -82.28 46.42
N ASP A 134 8.34 -82.90 46.45
CA ASP A 134 7.11 -82.36 45.87
C ASP A 134 6.63 -81.09 46.62
N ALA A 135 6.91 -80.96 47.92
CA ALA A 135 6.60 -79.76 48.70
C ALA A 135 7.58 -78.62 48.39
N ASP A 136 8.88 -78.91 48.32
CA ASP A 136 9.92 -77.95 47.95
C ASP A 136 9.69 -77.42 46.52
N ALA A 137 9.41 -78.31 45.56
CA ALA A 137 9.09 -77.92 44.18
C ALA A 137 7.84 -77.03 44.08
N ARG A 138 6.82 -77.26 44.92
CA ARG A 138 5.64 -76.37 45.03
C ARG A 138 5.99 -75.03 45.68
N ALA A 139 6.86 -75.01 46.70
CA ALA A 139 7.30 -73.79 47.36
C ALA A 139 8.11 -72.90 46.41
N GLU A 140 9.06 -73.48 45.66
CA GLU A 140 9.78 -72.75 44.62
C GLU A 140 8.84 -72.22 43.52
N ALA A 141 7.86 -73.02 43.08
CA ALA A 141 6.90 -72.59 42.06
C ALA A 141 6.05 -71.41 42.54
N ALA A 142 5.66 -71.40 43.83
CA ALA A 142 4.94 -70.29 44.45
C ALA A 142 5.81 -69.02 44.54
N GLU A 143 7.08 -69.12 44.93
CA GLU A 143 7.97 -67.95 45.04
C GLU A 143 8.38 -67.41 43.65
N ARG A 144 8.51 -68.28 42.63
CA ARG A 144 8.65 -67.86 41.22
C ARG A 144 7.43 -67.06 40.76
N ALA A 145 6.22 -67.62 40.90
CA ALA A 145 4.98 -66.96 40.51
C ALA A 145 4.74 -65.65 41.28
N ARG A 146 5.13 -65.60 42.56
CA ARG A 146 5.11 -64.35 43.36
C ARG A 146 6.09 -63.32 42.82
N THR A 147 7.33 -63.71 42.52
CA THR A 147 8.36 -62.83 41.95
C THR A 147 7.90 -62.25 40.60
N GLU A 148 7.32 -63.08 39.74
CA GLU A 148 6.73 -62.69 38.46
C GLU A 148 5.57 -61.70 38.64
N ALA A 149 4.68 -61.94 39.62
CA ALA A 149 3.57 -61.04 39.94
C ALA A 149 4.04 -59.69 40.54
N GLU A 150 5.09 -59.69 41.38
CA GLU A 150 5.71 -58.46 41.90
C GLU A 150 6.38 -57.65 40.77
N GLN A 151 7.07 -58.30 39.84
CA GLN A 151 7.65 -57.67 38.65
C GLN A 151 6.57 -57.09 37.72
N ALA A 152 5.56 -57.88 37.36
CA ALA A 152 4.44 -57.42 36.53
C ALA A 152 3.69 -56.24 37.16
N THR A 153 3.57 -56.22 38.50
CA THR A 153 3.00 -55.09 39.25
C THR A 153 3.90 -53.84 39.19
N ALA A 154 5.22 -54.01 39.25
CA ALA A 154 6.17 -52.91 39.13
C ALA A 154 6.16 -52.30 37.71
N ASP A 155 6.13 -53.13 36.67
CA ASP A 155 6.11 -52.67 35.27
C ASP A 155 4.76 -52.07 34.88
N ALA A 156 3.63 -52.60 35.36
CA ALA A 156 2.32 -51.96 35.21
C ALA A 156 2.28 -50.57 35.86
N ARG A 157 2.95 -50.37 37.01
CA ARG A 157 3.10 -49.05 37.65
C ARG A 157 3.97 -48.11 36.83
N ARG A 158 5.12 -48.58 36.31
CA ARG A 158 6.00 -47.81 35.41
C ARG A 158 5.26 -47.34 34.17
N ALA A 159 4.63 -48.27 33.43
CA ALA A 159 3.87 -47.97 32.22
C ALA A 159 2.72 -46.99 32.49
N ARG A 160 2.03 -47.11 33.64
CA ARG A 160 1.01 -46.13 34.06
C ARG A 160 1.61 -44.74 34.28
N THR A 161 2.71 -44.62 35.04
CA THR A 161 3.36 -43.32 35.29
C THR A 161 3.92 -42.70 34.01
N GLU A 162 4.41 -43.51 33.08
CA GLU A 162 4.84 -43.05 31.75
C GLU A 162 3.66 -42.55 30.90
N ALA A 163 2.53 -43.27 30.89
CA ALA A 163 1.31 -42.83 30.23
C ALA A 163 0.73 -41.54 30.85
N GLU A 164 0.76 -41.40 32.18
CA GLU A 164 0.32 -40.19 32.89
C GLU A 164 1.24 -38.99 32.56
N ARG A 165 2.56 -39.21 32.48
CA ARG A 165 3.52 -38.18 32.02
C ARG A 165 3.29 -37.79 30.56
N ALA A 166 3.12 -38.77 29.66
CA ALA A 166 2.87 -38.54 28.24
C ALA A 166 1.56 -37.78 28.01
N ALA A 167 0.48 -38.15 28.71
CA ALA A 167 -0.80 -37.45 28.67
C ALA A 167 -0.69 -36.01 29.20
N THR A 168 0.11 -35.78 30.25
CA THR A 168 0.37 -34.43 30.79
C THR A 168 1.16 -33.58 29.79
N ALA A 169 2.21 -34.12 29.19
CA ALA A 169 3.00 -33.45 28.16
C ALA A 169 2.15 -33.13 26.90
N ALA A 170 1.29 -34.04 26.46
CA ALA A 170 0.38 -33.83 25.34
C ALA A 170 -0.66 -32.72 25.61
N ARG A 171 -1.17 -32.61 26.85
CA ARG A 171 -2.04 -31.50 27.27
C ARG A 171 -1.30 -30.17 27.24
N ALA A 172 -0.12 -30.09 27.86
CA ALA A 172 0.70 -28.88 27.86
C ALA A 172 1.08 -28.42 26.43
N ALA A 173 1.45 -29.35 25.54
CA ALA A 173 1.71 -29.05 24.13
C ALA A 173 0.45 -28.56 23.38
N THR A 174 -0.73 -29.11 23.70
CA THR A 174 -2.01 -28.65 23.13
C THR A 174 -2.41 -27.27 23.63
N GLU A 175 -2.13 -26.96 24.90
CA GLU A 175 -2.38 -25.65 25.52
C GLU A 175 -1.42 -24.59 24.96
N GLN A 176 -0.14 -24.91 24.82
CA GLN A 176 0.85 -24.05 24.15
C GLN A 176 0.43 -23.76 22.69
N ALA A 177 0.10 -24.79 21.91
CA ALA A 177 -0.33 -24.61 20.52
C ALA A 177 -1.61 -23.74 20.39
N ARG A 178 -2.50 -23.76 21.39
CA ARG A 178 -3.66 -22.86 21.45
C ARG A 178 -3.27 -21.42 21.79
N ALA A 179 -2.31 -21.21 22.68
CA ALA A 179 -1.79 -19.88 23.00
C ALA A 179 -1.06 -19.26 21.79
N ASP A 180 -0.22 -20.05 21.11
CA ASP A 180 0.49 -19.67 19.90
C ASP A 180 -0.49 -19.32 18.77
N ALA A 181 -1.49 -20.18 18.52
CA ALA A 181 -2.53 -19.92 17.52
C ALA A 181 -3.37 -18.68 17.86
N THR A 182 -3.67 -18.42 19.13
CA THR A 182 -4.39 -17.21 19.56
C THR A 182 -3.55 -15.96 19.28
N THR A 183 -2.25 -16.01 19.59
CA THR A 183 -1.29 -14.93 19.31
C THR A 183 -1.16 -14.67 17.80
N ALA A 184 -1.09 -15.73 16.98
CA ALA A 184 -1.04 -15.61 15.53
C ALA A 184 -2.33 -15.04 14.91
N ILE A 185 -3.50 -15.44 15.42
CA ILE A 185 -4.80 -14.86 15.01
C ILE A 185 -4.85 -13.36 15.32
N GLU A 186 -4.37 -12.96 16.50
CA GLU A 186 -4.39 -11.56 16.92
C GLU A 186 -3.39 -10.70 16.13
N ALA A 187 -2.17 -11.19 15.89
CA ALA A 187 -1.22 -10.56 14.98
C ALA A 187 -1.79 -10.40 13.55
N HIS A 188 -2.51 -11.41 13.03
CA HIS A 188 -3.19 -11.31 11.73
C HIS A 188 -4.36 -10.32 11.72
N ARG A 189 -5.08 -10.14 12.84
CA ARG A 189 -6.11 -9.08 12.94
C ARG A 189 -5.48 -7.70 12.91
N GLN A 190 -4.44 -7.48 13.70
CA GLN A 190 -3.72 -6.20 13.75
C GLN A 190 -3.10 -5.85 12.39
N ALA A 191 -2.49 -6.82 11.69
CA ALA A 191 -1.98 -6.63 10.34
C ALA A 191 -3.10 -6.30 9.31
N ARG A 192 -4.27 -6.95 9.40
CA ARG A 192 -5.43 -6.64 8.53
C ARG A 192 -6.00 -5.25 8.81
N GLU A 193 -6.01 -4.82 10.07
CA GLU A 193 -6.53 -3.52 10.47
C GLU A 193 -5.57 -2.39 10.07
N ALA A 194 -4.26 -2.56 10.28
CA ALA A 194 -3.24 -1.66 9.74
C ALA A 194 -3.31 -1.55 8.20
N ALA A 195 -3.54 -2.65 7.49
CA ALA A 195 -3.70 -2.65 6.03
C ALA A 195 -4.95 -1.87 5.57
N ARG A 196 -6.08 -1.96 6.30
CA ARG A 196 -7.29 -1.16 6.03
C ARG A 196 -7.04 0.32 6.28
N GLN A 197 -6.40 0.67 7.39
CA GLN A 197 -6.08 2.06 7.72
C GLN A 197 -5.13 2.68 6.68
N ALA A 198 -4.14 1.90 6.21
CA ALA A 198 -3.28 2.29 5.09
C ALA A 198 -4.06 2.47 3.78
N GLN A 199 -5.02 1.58 3.46
CA GLN A 199 -5.91 1.74 2.31
C GLN A 199 -6.75 3.03 2.40
N THR A 200 -7.43 3.28 3.51
CA THR A 200 -8.23 4.50 3.72
C THR A 200 -7.36 5.78 3.65
N THR A 201 -6.12 5.71 4.11
CA THR A 201 -5.15 6.81 4.00
C THR A 201 -4.73 7.04 2.55
N ALA A 202 -4.46 5.98 1.79
CA ALA A 202 -4.12 6.07 0.36
C ALA A 202 -5.29 6.58 -0.50
N GLU A 203 -6.52 6.13 -0.20
CA GLU A 203 -7.74 6.58 -0.89
C GLU A 203 -8.03 8.06 -0.61
N SER A 204 -7.93 8.50 0.65
CA SER A 204 -8.10 9.93 1.00
C SER A 204 -7.01 10.82 0.40
N ALA A 205 -5.75 10.36 0.33
CA ALA A 205 -4.67 11.08 -0.35
C ALA A 205 -4.88 11.17 -1.87
N ARG A 206 -5.36 10.09 -2.52
CA ARG A 206 -5.75 10.09 -3.94
C ARG A 206 -6.90 11.07 -4.20
N ASP A 207 -7.90 11.10 -3.32
CA ASP A 207 -9.09 11.93 -3.53
C ASP A 207 -8.82 13.41 -3.22
N ALA A 208 -7.92 13.70 -2.26
CA ALA A 208 -7.38 15.03 -2.01
C ALA A 208 -6.56 15.56 -3.21
N THR A 209 -5.57 14.81 -3.71
CA THR A 209 -4.80 15.20 -4.90
C THR A 209 -5.68 15.31 -6.16
N THR A 210 -6.75 14.52 -6.27
CA THR A 210 -7.77 14.64 -7.31
C THR A 210 -8.64 15.90 -7.14
N ALA A 211 -8.83 16.42 -5.92
CA ALA A 211 -9.47 17.71 -5.67
C ALA A 211 -8.52 18.88 -6.01
N GLU A 212 -7.28 18.84 -5.56
CA GLU A 212 -6.23 19.83 -5.88
C GLU A 212 -6.04 19.99 -7.39
N LEU A 213 -5.95 18.87 -8.13
CA LEU A 213 -5.81 18.89 -9.59
C LEU A 213 -7.02 19.53 -10.29
N ARG A 214 -8.24 19.32 -9.78
CA ARG A 214 -9.45 19.99 -10.29
C ARG A 214 -9.43 21.49 -9.98
N GLN A 215 -9.06 21.88 -8.76
CA GLN A 215 -8.93 23.28 -8.36
C GLN A 215 -7.87 24.02 -9.19
N THR A 216 -6.73 23.37 -9.45
CA THR A 216 -5.63 23.93 -10.26
C THR A 216 -6.06 24.11 -11.72
N ARG A 217 -6.78 23.14 -12.30
CA ARG A 217 -7.35 23.25 -13.65
C ARG A 217 -8.36 24.39 -13.74
N GLN A 218 -9.31 24.47 -12.82
CA GLN A 218 -10.31 25.54 -12.79
C GLN A 218 -9.66 26.92 -12.59
N ALA A 219 -8.62 27.03 -11.75
CA ALA A 219 -7.86 28.26 -11.58
C ALA A 219 -7.12 28.67 -12.86
N HIS A 220 -6.52 27.70 -13.58
CA HIS A 220 -5.87 27.95 -14.87
C HIS A 220 -6.86 28.34 -15.97
N GLU A 221 -8.01 27.66 -16.07
CA GLU A 221 -9.09 27.99 -17.00
C GLU A 221 -9.64 29.41 -16.75
N ASN A 222 -9.86 29.79 -15.49
CA ASN A 222 -10.25 31.15 -15.10
C ASN A 222 -9.19 32.20 -15.48
N GLU A 223 -7.90 31.88 -15.32
CA GLU A 223 -6.81 32.80 -15.66
C GLU A 223 -6.63 32.95 -17.17
N LEU A 224 -6.76 31.86 -17.94
CA LEU A 224 -6.83 31.92 -19.40
C LEU A 224 -8.02 32.77 -19.88
N GLY A 225 -9.17 32.67 -19.22
CA GLY A 225 -10.32 33.54 -19.47
C GLY A 225 -9.99 35.02 -19.24
N ARG A 226 -9.44 35.38 -18.08
CA ARG A 226 -9.00 36.75 -17.76
C ARG A 226 -8.00 37.30 -18.77
N LEU A 227 -7.00 36.51 -19.14
CA LEU A 227 -5.98 36.90 -20.12
C LEU A 227 -6.57 37.10 -21.52
N HIS A 228 -7.55 36.26 -21.91
CA HIS A 228 -8.24 36.38 -23.19
C HIS A 228 -9.15 37.63 -23.23
N ASP A 229 -9.89 37.92 -22.16
CA ASP A 229 -10.73 39.13 -22.09
C ASP A 229 -9.88 40.41 -21.97
N ALA A 230 -8.74 40.37 -21.27
CA ALA A 230 -7.78 41.46 -21.26
C ALA A 230 -7.17 41.71 -22.66
N ALA A 231 -6.85 40.65 -23.41
CA ALA A 231 -6.37 40.76 -24.79
C ALA A 231 -7.43 41.36 -25.72
N ARG A 232 -8.71 40.96 -25.60
CA ARG A 232 -9.83 41.61 -26.31
C ARG A 232 -9.94 43.09 -25.98
N ALA A 233 -9.96 43.44 -24.69
CA ALA A 233 -10.05 44.85 -24.26
C ALA A 233 -8.88 45.71 -24.80
N GLN A 234 -7.67 45.15 -24.89
CA GLN A 234 -6.53 45.79 -25.54
C GLN A 234 -6.72 45.93 -27.06
N THR A 235 -7.24 44.91 -27.75
CA THR A 235 -7.60 45.00 -29.18
C THR A 235 -8.62 46.12 -29.41
N ASP A 236 -9.73 46.13 -28.66
CA ASP A 236 -10.76 47.16 -28.73
C ASP A 236 -10.19 48.57 -28.45
N GLN A 237 -9.21 48.68 -27.55
CA GLN A 237 -8.54 49.95 -27.24
C GLN A 237 -7.65 50.40 -28.40
N VAL A 238 -6.88 49.50 -29.02
CA VAL A 238 -6.05 49.80 -30.19
C VAL A 238 -6.90 50.18 -31.40
N GLU A 239 -8.06 49.53 -31.61
CA GLU A 239 -8.98 49.88 -32.69
C GLU A 239 -9.65 51.24 -32.46
N ARG A 240 -10.06 51.56 -31.23
CA ARG A 240 -10.54 52.91 -30.87
C ARG A 240 -9.46 53.97 -31.11
N LEU A 241 -8.23 53.75 -30.65
CA LEU A 241 -7.11 54.67 -30.86
C LEU A 241 -6.74 54.84 -32.35
N ARG A 242 -6.88 53.80 -33.18
CA ARG A 242 -6.74 53.91 -34.64
C ARG A 242 -7.84 54.77 -35.23
N ALA A 243 -9.10 54.57 -34.85
CA ALA A 243 -10.23 55.37 -35.32
C ALA A 243 -10.12 56.84 -34.88
N ASP A 244 -9.65 57.11 -33.66
CA ASP A 244 -9.36 58.48 -33.19
C ASP A 244 -8.20 59.13 -33.94
N LEU A 245 -7.13 58.37 -34.25
CA LEU A 245 -6.03 58.86 -35.08
C LEU A 245 -6.50 59.20 -36.50
N THR A 246 -7.32 58.36 -37.14
CA THR A 246 -7.91 58.66 -38.45
C THR A 246 -8.79 59.91 -38.38
N ARG A 247 -9.71 60.02 -37.40
CA ARG A 247 -10.52 61.24 -37.20
C ARG A 247 -9.66 62.48 -37.01
N ALA A 248 -8.54 62.40 -36.30
CA ALA A 248 -7.61 63.52 -36.11
C ALA A 248 -6.84 63.87 -37.40
N GLN A 249 -6.49 62.88 -38.23
CA GLN A 249 -5.87 63.09 -39.55
C GLN A 249 -6.85 63.73 -40.55
N ASP A 250 -8.10 63.29 -40.57
CA ASP A 250 -9.17 63.87 -41.39
C ASP A 250 -9.42 65.32 -40.97
N ALA A 251 -9.63 65.57 -39.67
CA ALA A 251 -9.84 66.92 -39.12
C ALA A 251 -8.66 67.86 -39.38
N LEU A 252 -7.41 67.36 -39.29
CA LEU A 252 -6.21 68.13 -39.64
C LEU A 252 -6.14 68.43 -41.14
N THR A 253 -6.63 67.54 -42.00
CA THR A 253 -6.69 67.73 -43.45
C THR A 253 -7.75 68.79 -43.80
N THR A 254 -8.96 68.67 -43.26
CA THR A 254 -10.01 69.68 -43.38
C THR A 254 -9.57 71.05 -42.84
N ALA A 255 -8.83 71.09 -41.72
CA ALA A 255 -8.30 72.34 -41.17
C ALA A 255 -7.22 72.98 -42.08
N ARG A 256 -6.39 72.17 -42.76
CA ARG A 256 -5.42 72.65 -43.76
C ARG A 256 -6.11 73.17 -45.01
N GLU A 257 -7.15 72.49 -45.48
CA GLU A 257 -7.97 72.92 -46.62
C GLU A 257 -8.71 74.22 -46.31
N ALA A 258 -9.32 74.34 -45.13
CA ALA A 258 -9.96 75.57 -44.66
C ALA A 258 -8.95 76.73 -44.51
N LEU A 259 -7.74 76.48 -44.01
CA LEU A 259 -6.68 77.47 -43.94
C LEU A 259 -6.19 77.90 -45.33
N ALA A 260 -6.08 76.96 -46.27
CA ALA A 260 -5.72 77.26 -47.67
C ALA A 260 -6.81 78.07 -48.38
N ALA A 261 -8.09 77.76 -48.13
CA ALA A 261 -9.24 78.51 -48.62
C ALA A 261 -9.27 79.93 -48.03
N ALA A 262 -9.18 80.09 -46.71
CA ALA A 262 -9.11 81.38 -46.04
C ALA A 262 -7.90 82.23 -46.48
N GLY A 263 -6.74 81.60 -46.72
CA GLY A 263 -5.58 82.25 -47.32
C GLY A 263 -5.75 82.59 -48.81
N GLY A 264 -6.62 81.88 -49.53
CA GLY A 264 -7.10 82.26 -50.87
C GLY A 264 -8.03 83.47 -50.82
N GLU A 265 -9.03 83.44 -49.93
CA GLU A 265 -9.96 84.55 -49.71
C GLU A 265 -9.25 85.82 -49.24
N THR A 266 -8.28 85.72 -48.33
CA THR A 266 -7.50 86.87 -47.86
C THR A 266 -6.71 87.51 -49.00
N ARG A 267 -6.06 86.71 -49.85
CA ARG A 267 -5.39 87.22 -51.07
C ARG A 267 -6.39 87.81 -52.07
N ALA A 268 -7.59 87.24 -52.20
CA ALA A 268 -8.65 87.80 -53.04
C ALA A 268 -9.19 89.12 -52.48
N GLN A 269 -9.30 89.27 -51.16
CA GLN A 269 -9.66 90.53 -50.51
C GLN A 269 -8.56 91.58 -50.64
N GLN A 270 -7.28 91.21 -50.48
CA GLN A 270 -6.13 92.08 -50.74
C GLN A 270 -6.12 92.58 -52.19
N MET A 271 -6.23 91.68 -53.17
CA MET A 271 -6.33 92.06 -54.59
C MET A 271 -7.54 92.96 -54.89
N ARG A 272 -8.68 92.75 -54.23
CA ARG A 272 -9.86 93.64 -54.33
C ARG A 272 -9.61 95.00 -53.68
N ALA A 273 -8.92 95.05 -52.53
CA ALA A 273 -8.56 96.29 -51.85
C ALA A 273 -7.58 97.11 -52.70
N GLU A 274 -6.47 96.51 -53.16
CA GLU A 274 -5.55 97.18 -54.08
C GLU A 274 -6.22 97.61 -55.39
N ALA A 275 -7.22 96.86 -55.89
CA ALA A 275 -7.98 97.26 -57.07
C ALA A 275 -8.91 98.44 -56.77
N ALA A 276 -9.54 98.47 -55.60
CA ALA A 276 -10.36 99.59 -55.14
C ALA A 276 -9.52 100.85 -54.85
N GLU A 277 -8.33 100.70 -54.27
CA GLU A 277 -7.34 101.78 -54.08
C GLU A 277 -6.85 102.32 -55.43
N ARG A 278 -6.51 101.45 -56.38
CA ARG A 278 -6.17 101.85 -57.76
C ARG A 278 -7.34 102.58 -58.44
N ALA A 279 -8.56 102.08 -58.29
CA ALA A 279 -9.77 102.69 -58.81
C ALA A 279 -10.06 104.06 -58.17
N ALA A 280 -9.91 104.19 -56.85
CA ALA A 280 -10.03 105.45 -56.13
C ALA A 280 -8.96 106.45 -56.56
N ALA A 281 -7.70 106.01 -56.72
CA ALA A 281 -6.62 106.85 -57.23
C ALA A 281 -6.81 107.28 -58.69
N THR A 282 -7.48 106.49 -59.54
CA THR A 282 -7.92 106.97 -60.87
C THR A 282 -9.15 107.89 -60.79
N ALA A 283 -10.12 107.61 -59.93
CA ALA A 283 -11.30 108.44 -59.74
C ALA A 283 -10.94 109.83 -59.19
N GLN A 284 -10.00 109.91 -58.25
CA GLN A 284 -9.53 111.18 -57.69
C GLN A 284 -8.68 111.98 -58.67
N ARG A 285 -7.90 111.32 -59.55
CA ARG A 285 -7.24 111.98 -60.70
C ARG A 285 -8.23 112.44 -61.77
N ALA A 286 -9.34 111.72 -61.96
CA ALA A 286 -10.43 112.17 -62.82
C ALA A 286 -11.21 113.34 -62.20
N GLN A 287 -11.39 113.36 -60.87
CA GLN A 287 -11.98 114.48 -60.14
C GLN A 287 -11.08 115.72 -60.15
N SER A 288 -9.76 115.59 -60.01
CA SER A 288 -8.86 116.74 -60.16
C SER A 288 -8.91 117.28 -61.57
N ALA A 289 -8.76 116.43 -62.60
CA ALA A 289 -8.87 116.86 -64.01
C ALA A 289 -10.26 117.43 -64.38
N ALA A 290 -11.32 117.05 -63.66
CA ALA A 290 -12.64 117.65 -63.79
C ALA A 290 -12.73 119.01 -63.06
N ALA A 291 -12.13 119.15 -61.88
CA ALA A 291 -12.04 120.41 -61.14
C ALA A 291 -11.18 121.45 -61.91
N ASP A 292 -10.05 121.02 -62.47
CA ASP A 292 -9.18 121.83 -63.34
C ASP A 292 -9.98 122.37 -64.54
N ARG A 293 -10.78 121.50 -65.19
CA ARG A 293 -11.70 121.90 -66.29
C ARG A 293 -12.81 122.83 -65.84
N VAL A 294 -13.36 122.66 -64.63
CA VAL A 294 -14.36 123.60 -64.08
C VAL A 294 -13.72 124.96 -63.78
N GLN A 295 -12.47 125.00 -63.33
CA GLN A 295 -11.69 126.23 -63.19
C GLN A 295 -11.41 126.89 -64.55
N GLU A 296 -11.02 126.12 -65.55
CA GLU A 296 -10.76 126.58 -66.92
C GLU A 296 -12.04 127.18 -67.55
N LEU A 297 -13.17 126.46 -67.47
CA LEU A 297 -14.49 126.94 -67.92
C LEU A 297 -14.96 128.17 -67.14
N GLY A 298 -14.69 128.24 -65.83
CA GLY A 298 -14.94 129.43 -65.01
C GLY A 298 -14.14 130.64 -65.48
N GLY A 299 -12.87 130.45 -65.84
CA GLY A 299 -12.02 131.48 -66.45
C GLY A 299 -12.54 131.94 -67.82
N GLN A 300 -12.98 131.00 -68.67
CA GLN A 300 -13.59 131.31 -69.97
C GLN A 300 -14.91 132.08 -69.81
N ALA A 301 -15.77 131.71 -68.86
CA ALA A 301 -17.01 132.42 -68.56
C ALA A 301 -16.74 133.86 -68.04
N ALA A 302 -15.76 134.04 -67.15
CA ALA A 302 -15.35 135.36 -66.67
C ALA A 302 -14.79 136.24 -67.81
N ALA A 303 -14.01 135.65 -68.73
CA ALA A 303 -13.49 136.35 -69.90
C ALA A 303 -14.59 136.80 -70.88
N LEU A 304 -15.61 135.95 -71.11
CA LEU A 304 -16.79 136.28 -71.91
C LEU A 304 -17.62 137.40 -71.27
N GLN A 305 -17.88 137.32 -69.96
CA GLN A 305 -18.60 138.36 -69.21
C GLN A 305 -17.87 139.71 -69.33
N ALA A 306 -16.55 139.73 -69.08
CA ALA A 306 -15.72 140.91 -69.23
C ALA A 306 -15.57 141.39 -70.70
N GLY A 307 -16.01 140.61 -71.69
CA GLY A 307 -16.17 141.03 -73.08
C GLY A 307 -17.49 141.76 -73.31
N LEU A 308 -18.59 141.20 -72.82
CA LEU A 308 -19.93 141.80 -72.86
C LEU A 308 -19.95 143.15 -72.12
N ASP A 309 -19.31 143.23 -70.95
CA ASP A 309 -19.18 144.47 -70.16
C ASP A 309 -18.31 145.55 -70.83
N ARG A 310 -17.56 145.21 -71.89
CA ARG A 310 -16.87 146.20 -72.75
C ARG A 310 -17.78 146.65 -73.88
N ALA A 311 -18.32 145.69 -74.66
CA ALA A 311 -19.26 145.98 -75.74
C ALA A 311 -20.48 146.83 -75.28
N GLY A 312 -20.98 146.61 -74.05
CA GLY A 312 -22.05 147.41 -73.46
C GLY A 312 -21.66 148.87 -73.14
N ARG A 313 -20.38 149.15 -72.85
CA ARG A 313 -19.85 150.51 -72.68
C ARG A 313 -19.63 151.18 -74.04
N ASP A 314 -18.97 150.50 -74.96
CA ASP A 314 -18.67 151.01 -76.31
C ASP A 314 -19.98 151.40 -77.04
N LEU A 315 -21.04 150.60 -76.88
CA LEU A 315 -22.36 150.83 -77.46
C LEU A 315 -23.17 151.93 -76.74
N ALA A 316 -22.89 152.21 -75.45
CA ALA A 316 -23.44 153.36 -74.75
C ALA A 316 -22.75 154.67 -75.19
N GLU A 317 -21.42 154.65 -75.36
CA GLU A 317 -20.64 155.79 -75.84
C GLU A 317 -21.02 156.16 -77.27
N ALA A 318 -21.13 155.18 -78.18
CA ALA A 318 -21.60 155.41 -79.55
C ALA A 318 -23.01 156.05 -79.62
N ARG A 319 -23.91 155.71 -78.70
CA ARG A 319 -25.24 156.33 -78.58
C ARG A 319 -25.18 157.78 -78.11
N ALA A 320 -24.26 158.13 -77.21
CA ALA A 320 -24.02 159.51 -76.79
C ALA A 320 -23.49 160.37 -77.94
N THR A 321 -22.57 159.85 -78.76
CA THR A 321 -22.05 160.53 -79.96
C THR A 321 -23.11 160.72 -81.05
N LEU A 322 -24.04 159.78 -81.19
CA LEU A 322 -25.18 159.92 -82.10
C LEU A 322 -26.15 161.02 -81.62
N ALA A 323 -26.44 161.08 -80.31
CA ALA A 323 -27.30 162.11 -79.75
C ALA A 323 -26.71 163.53 -79.87
N SER A 324 -25.41 163.70 -79.64
CA SER A 324 -24.75 165.01 -79.76
C SER A 324 -24.67 165.49 -81.20
N THR A 325 -24.41 164.61 -82.16
CA THR A 325 -24.42 164.96 -83.60
C THR A 325 -25.81 165.26 -84.13
N GLN A 326 -26.86 164.59 -83.63
CA GLN A 326 -28.25 164.94 -83.92
C GLN A 326 -28.64 166.33 -83.36
N ALA A 327 -28.25 166.64 -82.13
CA ALA A 327 -28.52 167.95 -81.52
C ALA A 327 -27.78 169.11 -82.22
N LEU A 328 -26.55 168.89 -82.69
CA LEU A 328 -25.81 169.88 -83.48
C LEU A 328 -26.50 170.14 -84.82
N ARG A 329 -27.03 169.09 -85.46
CA ARG A 329 -27.69 169.17 -86.75
C ARG A 329 -29.03 169.92 -86.68
N SER A 330 -29.86 169.66 -85.67
CA SER A 330 -31.13 170.39 -85.51
C SER A 330 -30.93 171.88 -85.20
N HIS A 331 -29.84 172.25 -84.51
CA HIS A 331 -29.46 173.65 -84.32
C HIS A 331 -29.11 174.33 -85.66
N LEU A 332 -28.23 173.71 -86.45
CA LEU A 332 -27.83 174.23 -87.76
C LEU A 332 -28.99 174.32 -88.76
N GLU A 333 -29.94 173.37 -88.70
CA GLU A 333 -31.17 173.41 -89.52
C GLU A 333 -32.14 174.51 -89.08
N ALA A 334 -32.16 174.89 -87.79
CA ALA A 334 -32.89 176.07 -87.32
C ALA A 334 -32.25 177.39 -87.78
N ASP A 335 -30.92 177.52 -87.63
CA ASP A 335 -30.17 178.71 -88.04
C ASP A 335 -30.27 178.98 -89.55
N LEU A 336 -30.25 177.92 -90.37
CA LEU A 336 -30.45 178.01 -91.83
C LEU A 336 -31.85 178.54 -92.20
N ASN A 337 -32.88 178.20 -91.42
CA ASN A 337 -34.23 178.66 -91.67
C ASN A 337 -34.46 180.10 -91.17
N ALA A 338 -33.81 180.51 -90.07
CA ALA A 338 -33.76 181.92 -89.66
C ALA A 338 -33.09 182.80 -90.74
N ALA A 339 -31.91 182.41 -91.22
CA ALA A 339 -31.19 183.11 -92.28
C ALA A 339 -32.00 183.21 -93.60
N ARG A 340 -32.81 182.19 -93.93
CA ARG A 340 -33.74 182.23 -95.07
C ARG A 340 -34.89 183.22 -94.87
N ALA A 341 -35.43 183.34 -93.66
CA ALA A 341 -36.47 184.31 -93.34
C ALA A 341 -35.94 185.75 -93.45
N ASP A 342 -34.75 186.04 -92.90
CA ASP A 342 -34.10 187.35 -93.03
C ASP A 342 -33.77 187.69 -94.49
N ALA A 343 -33.28 186.72 -95.26
CA ALA A 343 -32.99 186.89 -96.68
C ALA A 343 -34.27 187.02 -97.55
N ALA A 344 -35.45 186.65 -97.04
CA ALA A 344 -36.73 186.97 -97.66
C ALA A 344 -37.16 188.40 -97.30
N ALA A 345 -37.11 188.77 -96.00
CA ALA A 345 -37.48 190.10 -95.53
C ALA A 345 -36.56 191.22 -96.09
N GLN A 346 -35.29 190.94 -96.37
CA GLN A 346 -34.42 191.89 -97.09
C GLN A 346 -34.82 192.04 -98.56
N ARG A 347 -35.14 190.93 -99.26
CA ARG A 347 -35.62 190.98 -100.66
C ARG A 347 -36.97 191.69 -100.80
N GLU A 348 -37.87 191.53 -99.85
CA GLU A 348 -39.16 192.24 -99.87
C GLU A 348 -38.98 193.76 -99.66
N ARG A 349 -38.01 194.17 -98.83
CA ARG A 349 -37.65 195.59 -98.67
C ARG A 349 -36.97 196.17 -99.92
N ALA A 350 -36.11 195.41 -100.59
CA ALA A 350 -35.51 195.80 -101.86
C ALA A 350 -36.58 195.96 -102.96
N ALA A 351 -37.48 194.97 -103.11
CA ALA A 351 -38.54 194.99 -104.13
C ALA A 351 -39.48 196.21 -103.97
N ARG A 352 -39.78 196.65 -102.74
CA ARG A 352 -40.57 197.87 -102.50
C ARG A 352 -39.82 199.14 -102.93
N ALA A 353 -38.51 199.21 -102.68
CA ALA A 353 -37.68 200.33 -103.16
C ALA A 353 -37.51 200.35 -104.69
N GLU A 354 -37.48 199.18 -105.34
CA GLU A 354 -37.44 199.07 -106.79
C GLU A 354 -38.78 199.44 -107.45
N GLN A 355 -39.92 199.10 -106.83
CA GLN A 355 -41.25 199.43 -107.35
C GLN A 355 -41.51 200.94 -107.41
N ASP A 356 -41.11 201.70 -106.40
CA ASP A 356 -41.25 203.17 -106.40
C ASP A 356 -40.34 203.87 -107.44
N LEU A 357 -39.25 203.21 -107.87
CA LEU A 357 -38.30 203.72 -108.86
C LEU A 357 -38.59 203.30 -110.31
N ALA A 358 -39.27 202.16 -110.53
CA ALA A 358 -39.40 201.55 -111.85
C ALA A 358 -40.67 201.95 -112.65
N ALA A 359 -41.69 202.55 -112.01
CA ALA A 359 -43.02 202.71 -112.61
C ALA A 359 -43.29 204.07 -113.30
N ALA A 360 -42.27 204.91 -113.49
CA ALA A 360 -42.39 206.18 -114.25
C ALA A 360 -42.53 205.99 -115.78
N SER A 361 -42.69 204.75 -116.26
CA SER A 361 -42.87 204.35 -117.66
C SER A 361 -43.96 203.27 -117.77
N THR A 362 -44.94 203.46 -118.65
CA THR A 362 -46.19 202.66 -118.78
C THR A 362 -46.63 202.57 -120.25
N PRO A 363 -47.63 201.74 -120.69
CA PRO A 363 -48.52 200.81 -119.94
C PRO A 363 -48.76 199.38 -120.56
N ALA A 364 -49.58 198.56 -119.86
CA ALA A 364 -50.50 197.48 -120.32
C ALA A 364 -49.97 196.12 -120.86
N GLY A 365 -50.68 194.98 -120.59
CA GLY A 365 -50.36 193.71 -121.30
C GLY A 365 -51.02 192.31 -121.05
N THR A 366 -51.58 191.93 -119.89
CA THR A 366 -52.52 190.75 -119.67
C THR A 366 -52.11 189.26 -119.95
N SER A 367 -52.39 188.35 -118.98
CA SER A 367 -52.73 186.87 -119.12
C SER A 367 -51.60 185.82 -119.38
N VAL A 368 -51.66 184.50 -119.03
CA VAL A 368 -52.59 183.66 -118.19
C VAL A 368 -52.03 182.23 -117.83
N ALA A 369 -52.31 181.74 -116.60
CA ALA A 369 -52.52 180.35 -116.05
C ALA A 369 -51.54 179.12 -116.16
N SER A 370 -51.80 178.12 -115.28
CA SER A 370 -51.42 176.66 -115.28
C SER A 370 -49.96 176.26 -114.91
N ALA A 371 -49.59 175.05 -114.42
CA ALA A 371 -50.21 173.85 -113.78
C ALA A 371 -49.06 172.81 -113.48
N SER A 372 -49.10 171.65 -112.78
CA SER A 372 -49.94 170.98 -111.72
C SER A 372 -49.27 169.61 -111.34
N GLY A 373 -49.42 169.02 -110.13
CA GLY A 373 -48.90 167.65 -109.82
C GLY A 373 -49.08 167.11 -108.39
N ASP A 374 -49.12 165.77 -108.23
CA ASP A 374 -49.43 164.93 -107.03
C ASP A 374 -48.75 163.52 -107.20
N PRO A 375 -49.08 162.41 -106.48
CA PRO A 375 -48.83 162.01 -105.07
C PRO A 375 -47.83 160.82 -104.86
N GLY A 376 -47.63 160.39 -103.59
CA GLY A 376 -47.33 158.99 -103.18
C GLY A 376 -45.86 158.63 -102.85
N GLY A 377 -45.56 157.57 -102.07
CA GLY A 377 -46.42 156.66 -101.27
C GLY A 377 -45.66 155.39 -100.78
N ASP A 378 -45.96 154.93 -99.54
CA ASP A 378 -45.64 153.62 -98.90
C ASP A 378 -44.15 153.15 -98.77
N GLY A 379 -43.78 152.25 -97.83
CA GLY A 379 -44.49 151.73 -96.65
C GLY A 379 -43.80 150.54 -95.93
N GLN A 380 -44.00 150.45 -94.60
CA GLN A 380 -43.99 149.25 -93.70
C GLN A 380 -42.75 148.30 -93.63
N VAL A 381 -42.09 148.04 -92.48
CA VAL A 381 -42.46 147.35 -91.20
C VAL A 381 -42.31 145.81 -91.24
N GLY A 382 -41.55 145.22 -90.29
CA GLY A 382 -41.55 143.78 -89.98
C GLY A 382 -40.58 143.34 -88.86
N PRO A 383 -40.91 142.40 -87.93
CA PRO A 383 -40.18 142.20 -86.65
C PRO A 383 -39.36 140.89 -86.51
N PRO A 384 -38.63 140.69 -85.37
CA PRO A 384 -37.77 139.53 -85.06
C PRO A 384 -38.44 138.54 -84.05
N PRO A 385 -37.72 137.75 -83.22
CA PRO A 385 -36.79 136.64 -83.51
C PRO A 385 -37.24 135.30 -82.85
N SER A 386 -36.52 134.19 -83.08
CA SER A 386 -36.07 133.18 -82.08
C SER A 386 -35.25 132.08 -82.75
#